data_AF-A0A560VDF7-F1
#
_entry.id   AF-A0A560VDF7-F1
#
_cell.length_a   1.000
_cell.length_b   1.000
_cell.length_c   1.000
_cell.angle_alpha   90.00
_cell.angle_beta   90.00
_cell.angle_gamma   90.00
#
_symmetry.space_group_name_H-M   'P 1'
#
loop_
_entity.id
_entity.type
_entity.pdbx_description
1 polymer ?
#
loop_
_entity_poly.entity_id
_entity_poly.type
_entity_poly.pdbx_seq_one_letter_code
_entity_poly.pdbx_strand_id
1 'polypeptide(L)'
;MKKRFVLTSIMSVAVLLSACGGGDDDGGTPVAGGNTTGSTSQGSKETTKEAAFSCPSSYKKLTLSNSSISNANMNLVTDDGIATLTIKTPANGISGDFAVCLGKPDPVLAGVAADYVYEVKSAGDLHSMASSTLTLNFKTDVKPTQNPPVIEYASLSGGTVSYQPLQQGASISNAPNYSVAANAQASGLYVVRLTK
;
A
#
# COMPACT_ATOMS: atom_id res chain seq x y z
N MET A 1 -7.75 54.04 0.52
CA MET A 1 -7.60 54.33 1.96
C MET A 1 -6.92 53.15 2.65
N LYS A 2 -5.92 53.46 3.48
CA LYS A 2 -5.24 52.70 4.57
C LYS A 2 -5.22 51.15 4.59
N LYS A 3 -3.97 50.64 4.49
CA LYS A 3 -3.46 49.30 4.86
C LYS A 3 -3.83 48.88 6.28
N ARG A 4 -3.95 47.57 6.56
CA ARG A 4 -3.45 46.91 7.79
C ARG A 4 -3.06 45.45 7.55
N PHE A 5 -1.76 45.16 7.70
CA PHE A 5 -1.21 43.85 8.00
C PHE A 5 -1.40 43.58 9.51
N VAL A 6 -1.70 42.34 9.89
CA VAL A 6 -1.49 41.86 11.27
C VAL A 6 -0.87 40.47 11.20
N LEU A 7 0.37 40.41 11.68
CA LEU A 7 1.19 39.23 11.92
C LEU A 7 1.07 38.93 13.43
N THR A 8 0.75 37.71 13.83
CA THR A 8 0.74 37.32 15.25
C THR A 8 1.45 35.98 15.43
N SER A 9 2.68 36.04 15.92
CA SER A 9 3.44 34.91 16.48
C SER A 9 3.07 34.72 17.94
N ILE A 10 2.87 33.47 18.41
CA ILE A 10 2.91 33.14 19.83
C ILE A 10 3.53 31.74 20.04
N MET A 11 4.16 31.59 21.20
CA MET A 11 5.31 30.76 21.57
C MET A 11 5.06 29.27 21.85
N SER A 12 6.16 28.52 21.77
CA SER A 12 6.39 27.18 22.32
C SER A 12 6.22 27.11 23.85
N VAL A 13 5.69 25.99 24.34
CA VAL A 13 5.89 25.52 25.72
C VAL A 13 6.11 24.01 25.68
N ALA A 14 7.29 23.56 26.13
CA ALA A 14 7.56 22.17 26.48
C ALA A 14 7.23 21.99 27.97
N VAL A 15 6.55 20.90 28.31
CA VAL A 15 6.33 20.49 29.71
C VAL A 15 6.92 19.10 29.90
N LEU A 16 8.04 19.05 30.63
CA LEU A 16 8.56 17.85 31.28
C LEU A 16 7.96 17.83 32.70
N LEU A 17 7.29 16.74 33.07
CA LEU A 17 6.90 16.47 34.46
C LEU A 17 7.36 15.05 34.83
N SER A 18 8.36 15.02 35.70
CA SER A 18 8.80 13.90 36.52
C SER A 18 8.12 13.95 37.89
N ALA A 19 7.63 12.81 38.40
CA ALA A 19 7.46 12.46 39.82
C ALA A 19 6.96 11.00 39.87
N CYS A 20 7.57 10.01 40.54
CA CYS A 20 8.08 9.87 41.92
C CYS A 20 6.97 9.66 42.97
N GLY A 21 7.04 8.51 43.66
CA GLY A 21 6.29 8.12 44.87
C GLY A 21 5.89 6.64 44.80
N GLY A 22 6.21 5.72 45.73
CA GLY A 22 6.82 5.79 47.06
C GLY A 22 6.13 4.76 48.01
N GLY A 23 6.89 4.08 48.88
CA GLY A 23 6.41 3.25 50.02
C GLY A 23 6.72 1.75 49.88
N ASP A 24 7.79 1.18 50.47
CA ASP A 24 8.01 0.71 51.88
C ASP A 24 7.11 -0.48 52.26
N ASP A 25 7.44 -1.50 53.06
CA ASP A 25 8.63 -2.21 53.58
C ASP A 25 8.01 -3.34 54.43
N ASP A 26 8.42 -4.62 54.34
CA ASP A 26 8.36 -5.52 55.51
C ASP A 26 9.17 -6.82 55.35
N GLY A 27 9.88 -7.18 56.41
CA GLY A 27 10.94 -8.19 56.45
C GLY A 27 10.50 -9.59 56.91
N GLY A 28 11.32 -10.58 56.57
CA GLY A 28 11.24 -11.95 57.08
C GLY A 28 12.46 -12.77 56.67
N THR A 29 13.15 -13.35 57.65
CA THR A 29 14.47 -14.01 57.65
C THR A 29 14.60 -15.29 56.82
N PRO A 30 15.84 -15.76 56.53
CA PRO A 30 16.11 -16.83 55.56
C PRO A 30 16.10 -18.22 56.21
N VAL A 31 15.63 -19.23 55.47
CA VAL A 31 15.93 -20.64 55.77
C VAL A 31 16.12 -21.42 54.46
N ALA A 32 17.21 -22.18 54.41
CA ALA A 32 17.69 -22.92 53.25
C ALA A 32 16.87 -24.18 52.93
N GLY A 33 16.83 -24.57 51.65
CA GLY A 33 16.55 -25.95 51.25
C GLY A 33 16.01 -26.14 49.83
N GLY A 34 16.83 -26.74 48.95
CA GLY A 34 16.39 -27.76 47.99
C GLY A 34 15.88 -27.31 46.61
N ASN A 35 16.58 -27.77 45.56
CA ASN A 35 16.17 -27.81 44.15
C ASN A 35 14.68 -28.21 43.93
N THR A 36 14.00 -27.59 42.96
CA THR A 36 13.40 -28.27 41.79
C THR A 36 12.73 -27.28 40.82
N THR A 37 13.14 -27.40 39.55
CA THR A 37 12.43 -27.21 38.27
C THR A 37 11.06 -26.52 38.27
N GLY A 38 10.95 -25.42 37.51
CA GLY A 38 9.67 -24.85 37.09
C GLY A 38 9.73 -23.40 36.63
N SER A 39 10.51 -23.10 35.57
CA SER A 39 10.50 -21.77 34.96
C SER A 39 9.18 -21.58 34.20
N THR A 40 8.18 -21.01 34.86
CA THR A 40 7.01 -20.43 34.20
C THR A 40 7.39 -19.02 33.75
N SER A 41 8.01 -18.95 32.58
CA SER A 41 8.15 -17.68 31.87
C SER A 41 6.75 -17.20 31.50
N GLN A 42 6.19 -16.30 32.31
CA GLN A 42 5.05 -15.48 31.91
C GLN A 42 5.53 -14.58 30.76
N GLY A 43 5.40 -15.10 29.54
CA GLY A 43 5.52 -14.32 28.33
C GLY A 43 4.37 -13.32 28.30
N SER A 44 4.64 -12.09 28.74
CA SER A 44 3.80 -10.94 28.44
C SER A 44 3.54 -10.93 26.95
N LYS A 45 2.26 -11.05 26.56
CA LYS A 45 1.82 -10.94 25.17
C LYS A 45 2.23 -9.58 24.64
N GLU A 46 3.35 -9.53 23.93
CA GLU A 46 3.75 -8.39 23.13
C GLU A 46 2.65 -8.20 22.09
N THR A 47 1.84 -7.16 22.30
CA THR A 47 0.81 -6.77 21.35
C THR A 47 1.56 -6.22 20.15
N THR A 48 1.74 -7.04 19.12
CA THR A 48 2.44 -6.66 17.90
C THR A 48 1.68 -5.49 17.30
N LYS A 49 2.20 -4.28 17.46
CA LYS A 49 1.63 -3.08 16.86
C LYS A 49 1.72 -3.28 15.35
N GLU A 50 0.57 -3.43 14.70
CA GLU A 50 0.46 -3.57 13.25
C GLU A 50 1.28 -2.45 12.59
N ALA A 51 2.18 -2.84 11.67
CA ALA A 51 3.04 -1.89 11.01
C ALA A 51 2.19 -0.88 10.23
N ALA A 52 2.41 0.41 10.46
CA ALA A 52 1.69 1.46 9.75
C ALA A 52 1.93 1.34 8.24
N PHE A 53 0.87 1.48 7.45
CA PHE A 53 0.95 1.45 6.00
C PHE A 53 1.94 2.50 5.47
N SER A 54 2.79 2.08 4.52
CA SER A 54 3.73 2.96 3.84
C SER A 54 3.91 2.57 2.37
N CYS A 55 4.02 3.60 1.53
CA CYS A 55 4.47 3.47 0.15
C CYS A 55 6.00 3.52 0.12
N PRO A 56 6.66 2.68 -0.70
CA PRO A 56 8.05 2.92 -1.07
C PRO A 56 8.22 4.33 -1.64
N SER A 57 9.37 4.96 -1.41
CA SER A 57 9.63 6.35 -1.82
C SER A 57 9.62 6.55 -3.34
N SER A 58 9.93 5.49 -4.11
CA SER A 58 9.88 5.48 -5.57
C SER A 58 8.45 5.37 -6.13
N TYR A 59 7.45 5.10 -5.29
CA TYR A 59 6.08 4.89 -5.74
C TYR A 59 5.33 6.22 -5.77
N LYS A 60 4.43 6.36 -6.74
CA LYS A 60 3.42 7.42 -6.66
C LYS A 60 2.43 7.09 -5.56
N LYS A 61 2.06 8.11 -4.80
CA LYS A 61 1.14 8.00 -3.68
C LYS A 61 -0.01 8.96 -3.88
N LEU A 62 -1.21 8.47 -3.58
CA LEU A 62 -2.39 9.28 -3.39
C LEU A 62 -2.91 9.00 -1.99
N THR A 63 -3.35 10.06 -1.30
CA THR A 63 -4.04 9.94 -0.02
C THR A 63 -5.26 10.80 -0.07
N LEU A 64 -6.37 10.22 0.34
CA LEU A 64 -7.67 10.84 0.40
C LEU A 64 -8.14 10.68 1.83
N SER A 65 -8.53 11.79 2.43
CA SER A 65 -9.24 11.79 3.70
C SER A 65 -10.74 11.95 3.43
N ASN A 66 -11.54 11.65 4.44
CA ASN A 66 -13.00 11.77 4.42
C ASN A 66 -13.46 12.99 3.60
N SER A 67 -14.24 12.74 2.55
CA SER A 67 -14.55 13.74 1.54
C SER A 67 -15.88 13.44 0.86
N SER A 68 -16.70 14.48 0.68
CA SER A 68 -17.95 14.42 -0.08
C SER A 68 -17.76 14.55 -1.59
N ILE A 69 -16.51 14.53 -2.08
CA ILE A 69 -16.22 14.62 -3.53
C ILE A 69 -16.64 13.32 -4.19
N SER A 70 -17.77 13.38 -4.90
CA SER A 70 -18.39 12.24 -5.54
C SER A 70 -17.93 12.05 -6.99
N ASN A 71 -17.83 10.79 -7.43
CA ASN A 71 -17.54 10.41 -8.81
C ASN A 71 -16.27 11.04 -9.42
N ALA A 72 -15.31 11.48 -8.61
CA ALA A 72 -14.08 12.08 -9.09
C ALA A 72 -13.09 11.02 -9.56
N ASN A 73 -12.47 11.26 -10.71
CA ASN A 73 -11.38 10.43 -11.23
C ASN A 73 -10.04 10.99 -10.76
N MET A 74 -9.18 10.12 -10.26
CA MET A 74 -7.85 10.44 -9.78
C MET A 74 -6.86 9.49 -10.44
N ASN A 75 -5.76 10.04 -10.95
CA ASN A 75 -4.78 9.29 -11.71
C ASN A 75 -3.43 9.32 -10.99
N LEU A 76 -2.85 8.14 -10.78
CA LEU A 76 -1.44 8.00 -10.40
C LEU A 76 -0.71 7.45 -11.62
N VAL A 77 0.31 8.17 -12.08
CA VAL A 77 1.12 7.79 -13.23
C VAL A 77 2.55 7.57 -12.77
N THR A 78 3.13 6.40 -13.03
CA THR A 78 4.51 6.09 -12.67
C THR A 78 5.50 7.01 -13.40
N ASP A 79 6.70 7.20 -12.83
CA ASP A 79 7.71 8.12 -13.39
C ASP A 79 8.20 7.73 -14.79
N ASP A 80 8.13 6.44 -15.14
CA ASP A 80 8.42 5.95 -16.48
C ASP A 80 7.27 6.15 -17.48
N GLY A 81 6.12 6.66 -17.03
CA GLY A 81 4.94 6.92 -17.85
C GLY A 81 4.21 5.68 -18.36
N ILE A 82 4.58 4.48 -17.91
CA ILE A 82 3.99 3.23 -18.42
C ILE A 82 2.71 2.89 -17.68
N ALA A 83 2.72 2.90 -16.34
CA ALA A 83 1.57 2.51 -15.54
C ALA A 83 0.75 3.73 -15.10
N THR A 84 -0.56 3.65 -15.32
CA THR A 84 -1.54 4.61 -14.83
C THR A 84 -2.62 3.89 -14.05
N LEU A 85 -2.74 4.18 -12.75
CA LEU A 85 -3.86 3.75 -11.92
C LEU A 85 -4.91 4.86 -11.88
N THR A 86 -6.08 4.58 -12.43
CA THR A 86 -7.24 5.48 -12.38
C THR A 86 -8.22 4.98 -11.32
N ILE A 87 -8.52 5.82 -10.34
CA ILE A 87 -9.45 5.52 -9.25
C ILE A 87 -10.62 6.49 -9.34
N LYS A 88 -11.84 5.96 -9.22
CA LYS A 88 -13.06 6.77 -9.19
C LYS A 88 -13.68 6.72 -7.80
N THR A 89 -13.89 7.89 -7.18
CA THR A 89 -14.59 7.95 -5.89
C THR A 89 -16.06 7.52 -6.03
N PRO A 90 -16.67 6.94 -4.99
CA PRO A 90 -18.09 6.62 -4.98
C PRO A 90 -18.99 7.84 -5.18
N ALA A 91 -20.25 7.61 -5.54
CA ALA A 91 -21.24 8.67 -5.72
C ALA A 91 -21.55 9.46 -4.42
N ASN A 92 -21.26 8.87 -3.26
CA ASN A 92 -21.46 9.50 -1.95
C ASN A 92 -20.15 10.09 -1.39
N GLY A 93 -19.08 10.13 -2.18
CA GLY A 93 -17.74 10.44 -1.70
C GLY A 93 -17.09 9.25 -0.98
N ILE A 94 -16.06 9.52 -0.18
CA ILE A 94 -15.34 8.51 0.59
C ILE A 94 -15.54 8.73 2.08
N SER A 95 -15.73 7.63 2.78
CA SER A 95 -15.87 7.56 4.24
C SER A 95 -14.56 7.04 4.83
N GLY A 96 -13.87 7.86 5.61
CA GLY A 96 -12.60 7.48 6.24
C GLY A 96 -11.38 7.78 5.36
N ASP A 97 -10.21 7.40 5.87
CA ASP A 97 -8.93 7.62 5.19
C ASP A 97 -8.63 6.48 4.23
N PHE A 98 -8.17 6.85 3.04
CA PHE A 98 -7.76 5.94 1.99
C PHE A 98 -6.40 6.37 1.45
N ALA A 99 -5.45 5.44 1.37
CA ALA A 99 -4.18 5.69 0.72
C ALA A 99 -3.87 4.59 -0.27
N VAL A 100 -3.25 4.95 -1.38
CA VAL A 100 -2.86 4.01 -2.42
C VAL A 100 -1.52 4.41 -3.01
N CYS A 101 -0.73 3.41 -3.37
CA CYS A 101 0.56 3.54 -4.02
C CYS A 101 0.53 2.79 -5.35
N LEU A 102 1.20 3.35 -6.35
CA LEU A 102 1.50 2.68 -7.62
C LEU A 102 2.99 2.84 -7.91
N GLY A 103 3.67 1.73 -8.22
CA GLY A 103 5.07 1.79 -8.62
C GLY A 103 5.60 0.47 -9.16
N LYS A 104 6.88 0.48 -9.54
CA LYS A 104 7.62 -0.73 -9.90
C LYS A 104 8.28 -1.30 -8.65
N PRO A 105 8.05 -2.59 -8.31
CA PRO A 105 8.76 -3.22 -7.22
C PRO A 105 10.25 -3.36 -7.55
N ASP A 106 11.09 -2.97 -6.58
CA ASP A 106 12.54 -3.14 -6.63
C ASP A 106 13.05 -3.61 -5.25
N PRO A 107 13.50 -4.88 -5.13
CA PRO A 107 13.53 -5.90 -6.18
C PRO A 107 12.14 -6.45 -6.52
N VAL A 108 11.99 -7.01 -7.71
CA VAL A 108 10.82 -7.82 -8.06
C VAL A 108 10.82 -9.09 -7.20
N LEU A 109 9.64 -9.47 -6.70
CA LEU A 109 9.48 -10.64 -5.84
C LEU A 109 9.92 -11.93 -6.53
N ALA A 110 10.65 -12.78 -5.80
CA ALA A 110 11.22 -14.01 -6.34
C ALA A 110 10.13 -14.92 -6.95
N GLY A 111 10.45 -15.50 -8.11
CA GLY A 111 9.54 -16.37 -8.87
C GLY A 111 8.56 -15.64 -9.79
N VAL A 112 8.44 -14.32 -9.71
CA VAL A 112 7.65 -13.54 -10.67
C VAL A 112 8.48 -13.37 -11.95
N ALA A 113 7.94 -13.89 -13.06
CA ALA A 113 8.54 -13.84 -14.38
C ALA A 113 7.58 -13.14 -15.33
N ALA A 114 7.87 -11.88 -15.66
CA ALA A 114 7.05 -11.04 -16.52
C ALA A 114 7.86 -9.90 -17.14
N ASP A 115 7.39 -9.39 -18.28
CA ASP A 115 8.03 -8.30 -19.03
C ASP A 115 7.74 -6.93 -18.41
N TYR A 116 6.53 -6.77 -17.86
CA TYR A 116 6.12 -5.58 -17.13
C TYR A 116 5.53 -5.99 -15.79
N VAL A 117 6.01 -5.37 -14.72
CA VAL A 117 5.56 -5.62 -13.33
C VAL A 117 5.32 -4.29 -12.65
N TYR A 118 4.12 -4.13 -12.09
CA TYR A 118 3.76 -2.99 -11.25
C TYR A 118 3.05 -3.48 -10.00
N GLU A 119 3.23 -2.77 -8.90
CA GLU A 119 2.58 -3.06 -7.64
C GLU A 119 1.59 -1.95 -7.30
N VAL A 120 0.39 -2.36 -6.89
CA VAL A 120 -0.58 -1.49 -6.23
C VAL A 120 -0.60 -1.86 -4.75
N LYS A 121 -0.40 -0.89 -3.87
CA LYS A 121 -0.55 -1.06 -2.42
C LYS A 121 -1.62 -0.12 -1.91
N SER A 122 -2.50 -0.55 -1.01
CA SER A 122 -3.51 0.32 -0.41
C SER A 122 -3.61 0.16 1.10
N ALA A 123 -3.88 1.27 1.79
CA ALA A 123 -4.51 1.29 3.10
C ALA A 123 -5.97 1.68 2.88
N GLY A 124 -6.86 0.73 3.19
CA GLY A 124 -8.26 0.77 2.81
C GLY A 124 -8.56 -0.19 1.65
N ASP A 125 -9.83 -0.54 1.52
CA ASP A 125 -10.32 -1.47 0.51
C ASP A 125 -10.54 -0.77 -0.84
N LEU A 126 -9.80 -1.17 -1.86
CA LEU A 126 -9.95 -0.66 -3.22
C LEU A 126 -11.30 -1.04 -3.87
N HIS A 127 -12.01 -2.06 -3.35
CA HIS A 127 -13.38 -2.38 -3.80
C HIS A 127 -14.42 -1.38 -3.28
N SER A 128 -14.09 -0.59 -2.25
CA SER A 128 -14.96 0.48 -1.77
C SER A 128 -15.04 1.67 -2.73
N MET A 129 -14.12 1.75 -3.70
CA MET A 129 -14.13 2.75 -4.76
C MET A 129 -15.12 2.35 -5.86
N ALA A 130 -15.69 3.34 -6.57
CA ALA A 130 -16.59 3.04 -7.69
C ALA A 130 -15.88 2.26 -8.81
N SER A 131 -14.59 2.53 -9.00
CA SER A 131 -13.72 1.73 -9.86
C SER A 131 -12.25 1.96 -9.50
N SER A 132 -11.42 0.94 -9.76
CA SER A 132 -9.97 1.04 -9.80
C SER A 132 -9.48 0.32 -11.05
N THR A 133 -8.82 1.04 -11.96
CA THR A 133 -8.39 0.51 -13.25
C THR A 133 -6.92 0.82 -13.46
N LEU A 134 -6.12 -0.23 -13.64
CA LEU A 134 -4.72 -0.12 -14.04
C LEU A 134 -4.64 -0.16 -15.56
N THR A 135 -3.97 0.82 -16.14
CA THR A 135 -3.62 0.86 -17.57
C THR A 135 -2.10 0.81 -17.71
N LEU A 136 -1.61 -0.06 -18.58
CA LEU A 136 -0.20 -0.18 -18.92
C LEU A 136 0.01 0.21 -20.39
N ASN A 137 0.78 1.27 -20.61
CA ASN A 137 1.14 1.79 -21.92
C ASN A 137 2.62 1.51 -22.17
N PHE A 138 2.92 0.57 -23.07
CA PHE A 138 4.30 0.15 -23.30
C PHE A 138 4.62 0.00 -24.77
N LYS A 139 5.92 0.06 -25.07
CA LYS A 139 6.45 -0.14 -26.41
C LYS A 139 7.31 -1.39 -26.47
N THR A 140 7.04 -2.27 -27.41
CA THR A 140 7.81 -3.50 -27.63
C THR A 140 7.65 -4.03 -29.05
N ASP A 141 8.74 -4.55 -29.62
CA ASP A 141 8.72 -5.30 -30.88
C ASP A 141 8.51 -6.80 -30.66
N VAL A 142 8.51 -7.26 -29.41
CA VAL A 142 8.19 -8.65 -29.07
C VAL A 142 6.72 -8.89 -29.41
N LYS A 143 6.47 -9.88 -30.26
CA LYS A 143 5.12 -10.32 -30.61
C LYS A 143 4.52 -11.12 -29.44
N PRO A 144 3.44 -10.65 -28.80
CA PRO A 144 2.83 -11.37 -27.69
C PRO A 144 2.25 -12.71 -28.15
N THR A 145 2.33 -13.75 -27.29
CA THR A 145 1.64 -15.03 -27.51
C THR A 145 0.12 -14.83 -27.56
N GLN A 146 -0.40 -13.89 -26.76
CA GLN A 146 -1.80 -13.47 -26.77
C GLN A 146 -1.90 -12.01 -27.23
N ASN A 147 -2.77 -11.74 -28.21
CA ASN A 147 -2.94 -10.41 -28.79
C ASN A 147 -4.43 -9.98 -28.75
N PRO A 148 -4.82 -8.93 -27.98
CA PRO A 148 -3.97 -8.08 -27.14
C PRO A 148 -3.33 -8.85 -25.97
N PRO A 149 -2.15 -8.43 -25.49
CA PRO A 149 -1.64 -8.94 -24.22
C PRO A 149 -2.62 -8.59 -23.09
N VAL A 150 -2.54 -9.33 -21.98
CA VAL A 150 -3.44 -9.16 -20.83
C VAL A 150 -2.67 -8.82 -19.58
N ILE A 151 -3.31 -8.07 -18.69
CA ILE A 151 -2.83 -7.87 -17.33
C ILE A 151 -3.31 -9.05 -16.47
N GLU A 152 -2.39 -9.67 -15.76
CA GLU A 152 -2.65 -10.74 -14.80
C GLU A 152 -2.31 -10.26 -13.40
N TYR A 153 -3.00 -10.80 -12.39
CA TYR A 153 -2.64 -10.61 -10.98
C TYR A 153 -1.70 -11.71 -10.55
N ALA A 154 -0.50 -11.36 -10.09
CA ALA A 154 0.46 -12.30 -9.55
C ALA A 154 0.26 -12.42 -8.03
N SER A 155 -0.25 -13.57 -7.60
CA SER A 155 -0.41 -13.90 -6.19
C SER A 155 0.64 -14.89 -5.73
N LEU A 156 1.06 -14.78 -4.47
CA LEU A 156 1.99 -15.71 -3.86
C LEU A 156 1.30 -16.50 -2.76
N SER A 157 1.43 -17.82 -2.84
CA SER A 157 0.97 -18.73 -1.81
C SER A 157 2.00 -19.84 -1.64
N GLY A 158 2.47 -20.06 -0.41
CA GLY A 158 3.45 -21.10 -0.10
C GLY A 158 4.76 -21.01 -0.90
N GLY A 159 5.20 -19.79 -1.26
CA GLY A 159 6.42 -19.57 -2.06
C GLY A 159 6.26 -19.81 -3.56
N THR A 160 5.05 -20.15 -4.03
CA THR A 160 4.75 -20.32 -5.46
C THR A 160 3.98 -19.11 -5.98
N VAL A 161 4.39 -18.60 -7.14
CA VAL A 161 3.66 -17.55 -7.86
C VAL A 161 2.59 -18.17 -8.73
N SER A 162 1.35 -17.69 -8.59
CA SER A 162 0.25 -18.00 -9.50
C SER A 162 -0.23 -16.74 -10.20
N TYR A 163 -0.51 -16.86 -11.50
CA TYR A 163 -1.03 -15.76 -12.31
C TYR A 163 -2.52 -15.96 -12.50
N GLN A 164 -3.30 -15.02 -11.99
CA GLN A 164 -4.76 -15.06 -12.02
C GLN A 164 -5.29 -14.10 -13.08
N PRO A 165 -6.32 -14.49 -13.85
CA PRO A 165 -6.94 -13.59 -14.80
C PRO A 165 -7.66 -12.46 -14.08
N LEU A 166 -7.65 -11.28 -14.71
CA LEU A 166 -8.41 -10.11 -14.26
C LEU A 166 -9.53 -9.78 -15.24
N GLN A 167 -10.53 -9.04 -14.78
CA GLN A 167 -11.48 -8.41 -15.68
C GLN A 167 -10.74 -7.37 -16.52
N GLN A 168 -10.53 -7.69 -17.80
CA GLN A 168 -9.87 -6.79 -18.75
C GLN A 168 -10.78 -5.61 -19.11
N GLY A 169 -10.14 -4.48 -19.40
CA GLY A 169 -10.75 -3.25 -19.90
C GLY A 169 -10.38 -3.00 -21.36
N ALA A 170 -10.32 -1.72 -21.74
CA ALA A 170 -9.94 -1.31 -23.08
C ALA A 170 -8.49 -1.73 -23.41
N SER A 171 -8.25 -2.03 -24.69
CA SER A 171 -6.92 -2.37 -25.18
C SER A 171 -6.66 -1.84 -26.58
N ILE A 172 -5.43 -1.40 -26.83
CA ILE A 172 -4.86 -1.08 -28.13
C ILE A 172 -3.65 -2.00 -28.33
N SER A 173 -3.58 -2.69 -29.47
CA SER A 173 -2.55 -3.69 -29.72
C SER A 173 -1.98 -3.56 -31.12
N ASN A 174 -1.18 -2.51 -31.32
CA ASN A 174 -0.61 -2.14 -32.60
C ASN A 174 0.89 -1.96 -32.45
N ALA A 175 1.64 -3.03 -32.73
CA ALA A 175 3.10 -3.02 -32.60
C ALA A 175 3.74 -1.77 -33.26
N PRO A 176 4.67 -1.09 -32.60
CA PRO A 176 5.25 -1.43 -31.29
C PRO A 176 4.44 -0.92 -30.09
N ASN A 177 3.33 -0.20 -30.30
CA ASN A 177 2.60 0.50 -29.23
C ASN A 177 1.43 -0.35 -28.70
N TYR A 178 1.48 -0.63 -27.40
CA TYR A 178 0.44 -1.36 -26.70
C TYR A 178 -0.11 -0.52 -25.56
N SER A 179 -1.43 -0.60 -25.36
CA SER A 179 -2.12 -0.05 -24.20
C SER A 179 -3.10 -1.12 -23.75
N VAL A 180 -3.02 -1.56 -22.50
CA VAL A 180 -3.93 -2.57 -21.95
C VAL A 180 -4.41 -2.11 -20.60
N ALA A 181 -5.69 -2.31 -20.32
CA ALA A 181 -6.28 -1.96 -19.04
C ALA A 181 -6.93 -3.18 -18.39
N ALA A 182 -6.95 -3.20 -17.06
CA ALA A 182 -7.68 -4.19 -16.27
C ALA A 182 -8.16 -3.59 -14.96
N ASN A 183 -9.14 -4.24 -14.34
CA ASN A 183 -9.53 -3.95 -12.98
C ASN A 183 -8.36 -4.19 -12.02
N ALA A 184 -8.12 -3.23 -11.13
CA ALA A 184 -7.08 -3.27 -10.11
C ALA A 184 -7.64 -2.95 -8.72
N GLN A 185 -8.67 -3.70 -8.31
CA GLN A 185 -9.33 -3.51 -7.01
C GLN A 185 -8.67 -4.28 -5.86
N ALA A 186 -7.55 -4.97 -6.10
CA ALA A 186 -6.77 -5.63 -5.06
C ALA A 186 -5.39 -4.98 -4.89
N SER A 187 -4.87 -4.97 -3.66
CA SER A 187 -3.44 -4.70 -3.44
C SER A 187 -2.62 -5.91 -3.87
N GLY A 188 -1.55 -5.69 -4.62
CA GLY A 188 -0.60 -6.73 -5.03
C GLY A 188 0.08 -6.43 -6.36
N LEU A 189 0.64 -7.47 -6.97
CA LEU A 189 1.41 -7.39 -8.21
C LEU A 189 0.54 -7.60 -9.44
N TYR A 190 0.66 -6.68 -10.38
CA TYR A 190 0.01 -6.71 -11.68
C TYR A 190 1.07 -6.83 -12.76
N VAL A 191 0.91 -7.82 -13.63
CA VAL A 191 1.96 -8.20 -14.59
C VAL A 191 1.42 -8.33 -16.01
N VAL A 192 2.29 -8.11 -16.98
CA VAL A 192 2.08 -8.51 -18.37
C VAL A 192 3.20 -9.45 -18.76
N ARG A 193 2.81 -10.63 -19.26
CA ARG A 193 3.70 -11.62 -19.85
C ARG A 193 3.45 -11.66 -21.35
N LEU A 194 4.38 -11.12 -22.12
CA LEU A 194 4.32 -11.10 -23.58
C LEU A 194 4.48 -12.51 -24.13
N THR A 195 5.40 -13.29 -23.55
CA THR A 195 5.64 -14.69 -23.90
C THR A 195 5.44 -15.57 -22.68
N LYS A 196 4.66 -16.65 -22.83
CA LYS A 196 4.37 -17.64 -21.78
C LYS A 196 5.06 -18.97 -22.10
#